data_AF-A0A9E2DPH0-F1
#
_entry.id   AF-A0A9E2DPH0-F1
#
_cell.length_a   1.000
_cell.length_b   1.000
_cell.length_c   1.000
_cell.angle_alpha   90.00
_cell.angle_beta   90.00
_cell.angle_gamma   90.00
#
_symmetry.space_group_name_H-M   'P 1'
#
loop_
_entity.id
_entity.type
_entity.pdbx_description
1 polymer ?
#
loop_
_entity_poly.entity_id
_entity_poly.type
_entity_poly.pdbx_seq_one_letter_code
_entity_poly.pdbx_strand_id
1 'polypeptide(L)'
;MNTLNSKSSIIIITFISFLLFTSCQLFNKKKHTYLAGKILKKTSEKISVLKDEKIINETSISENGNFYLELNNIKDGLYNFKHLPEFQYLILVKGDSLVLRLNALDFDESLVFNGNGSSKNNYLMDVFLNHEKEESFLNLNLKQNPIKFREIIDS
;
A
#
# COMPACT_ATOMS: atom_id res chain seq x y z
N MET A 1 32.25 20.14 56.72
CA MET A 1 31.70 20.84 55.53
C MET A 1 31.44 19.93 54.32
N ASN A 2 31.67 18.60 54.39
CA ASN A 2 31.62 17.72 53.20
C ASN A 2 30.34 16.88 53.06
N THR A 3 29.50 16.79 54.11
CA THR A 3 28.29 15.95 54.13
C THR A 3 27.06 16.64 53.51
N LEU A 4 27.01 17.97 53.49
CA LEU A 4 25.94 18.76 52.86
C LEU A 4 26.00 18.71 51.33
N ASN A 5 27.19 18.71 50.74
CA ASN A 5 27.38 18.60 49.28
C ASN A 5 27.01 17.22 48.73
N SER A 6 27.22 16.17 49.52
CA SER A 6 26.84 14.78 49.18
C SER A 6 25.32 14.62 49.14
N LYS A 7 24.59 15.14 50.15
CA LYS A 7 23.11 15.08 50.17
C LYS A 7 22.48 15.89 49.04
N SER A 8 23.04 17.08 48.74
CA SER A 8 22.60 17.91 47.61
C SER A 8 22.82 17.20 46.26
N SER A 9 23.96 16.53 46.07
CA SER A 9 24.24 15.74 44.86
C SER A 9 23.27 14.56 44.68
N ILE A 10 22.92 13.86 45.77
CA ILE A 10 21.96 12.74 45.72
C ILE A 10 20.57 13.23 45.29
N ILE A 11 20.12 14.39 45.82
CA ILE A 11 18.83 15.00 45.46
C ILE A 11 18.81 15.36 43.97
N ILE A 12 19.89 15.95 43.46
CA ILE A 12 20.03 16.31 42.03
C ILE A 12 19.99 15.06 41.15
N ILE A 13 20.68 13.97 41.54
CA ILE A 13 20.68 12.71 40.78
C ILE A 13 19.29 12.07 40.79
N THR A 14 18.57 12.08 41.91
CA THR A 14 17.20 11.56 41.98
C THR A 14 16.21 12.39 41.15
N PHE A 15 16.39 13.71 41.07
CA PHE A 15 15.57 14.60 40.24
C PHE A 15 15.83 14.39 38.74
N ILE A 16 17.11 14.23 38.34
CA ILE A 16 17.50 13.90 36.96
C ILE A 16 16.96 12.52 36.56
N SER A 17 17.02 11.54 37.46
CA SER A 17 16.44 10.20 37.21
C SER A 17 14.92 10.27 37.01
N PHE A 18 14.20 11.08 37.80
CA PHE A 18 12.75 11.29 37.65
C PHE A 18 12.38 11.96 36.31
N LEU A 19 13.18 12.92 35.85
CA LEU A 19 13.00 13.56 34.54
C LEU A 19 13.20 12.60 33.35
N LEU A 20 14.02 11.56 33.51
CA LEU A 20 14.20 10.53 32.47
C LEU A 20 12.98 9.60 32.33
N PHE A 21 12.17 9.45 33.38
CA PHE A 21 10.95 8.60 33.35
C PHE A 21 9.73 9.28 32.71
N THR A 22 9.71 10.61 32.56
CA THR A 22 8.55 11.34 32.02
C THR A 22 8.57 11.56 30.51
N SER A 23 9.62 11.11 29.79
CA SER A 23 9.78 11.39 28.35
C SER A 23 9.00 10.46 27.41
N CYS A 24 8.24 9.49 27.93
CA CYS A 24 7.67 8.41 27.11
C CYS A 24 6.13 8.37 27.12
N GLN A 25 5.43 9.47 26.80
CA GLN A 25 3.95 9.44 26.64
C GLN A 25 3.39 10.33 25.49
N LEU A 26 4.18 10.66 24.46
CA LEU A 26 3.76 11.67 23.46
C LEU A 26 3.75 11.21 21.98
N PHE A 27 3.68 9.91 21.71
CA PHE A 27 3.61 9.41 20.32
C PHE A 27 2.42 8.50 20.05
N ASN A 28 1.21 8.94 20.41
CA ASN A 28 0.03 8.52 19.63
C ASN A 28 0.04 9.29 18.29
N LYS A 29 1.01 8.97 17.41
CA LYS A 29 0.96 9.41 16.02
C LYS A 29 -0.32 8.80 15.44
N LYS A 30 -1.29 9.64 15.08
CA LYS A 30 -2.42 9.21 14.24
C LYS A 30 -1.83 8.43 13.08
N LYS A 31 -2.22 7.18 12.91
CA LYS A 31 -1.77 6.36 11.79
C LYS A 31 -2.40 6.92 10.53
N HIS A 32 -1.64 7.67 9.75
CA HIS A 32 -2.08 8.22 8.47
C HIS A 32 -2.10 7.11 7.44
N THR A 33 -3.23 6.96 6.73
CA THR A 33 -3.28 6.12 5.53
C THR A 33 -3.08 7.01 4.32
N TYR A 34 -2.15 6.63 3.45
CA TYR A 34 -1.98 7.32 2.17
C TYR A 34 -1.56 6.36 1.07
N LEU A 35 -1.85 6.78 -0.16
CA LEU A 35 -1.33 6.20 -1.39
C LEU A 35 -0.53 7.28 -2.11
N ALA A 36 0.73 7.01 -2.38
CA ALA A 36 1.58 7.87 -3.18
C ALA A 36 2.20 7.06 -4.31
N GLY A 37 2.82 7.73 -5.27
CA GLY A 37 3.54 6.98 -6.29
C GLY A 37 4.02 7.80 -7.46
N LYS A 38 4.54 7.06 -8.45
CA LYS A 38 5.02 7.59 -9.72
C LYS A 38 4.44 6.80 -10.89
N ILE A 39 3.81 7.52 -11.80
CA ILE A 39 3.19 7.01 -13.03
C ILE A 39 4.04 7.47 -14.22
N LEU A 40 4.52 6.50 -14.99
CA LEU A 40 5.20 6.69 -16.26
C LEU A 40 4.18 6.58 -17.39
N LYS A 41 4.40 7.34 -18.47
CA LYS A 41 3.57 7.32 -19.67
C LYS A 41 2.07 7.40 -19.35
N LYS A 42 1.68 8.36 -18.49
CA LYS A 42 0.31 8.52 -18.01
C LYS A 42 -0.69 8.61 -19.18
N THR A 43 -1.79 7.87 -19.06
CA THR A 43 -2.96 7.88 -19.97
C THR A 43 -4.11 8.77 -19.46
N SER A 44 -4.01 9.23 -18.22
CA SER A 44 -4.97 10.13 -17.56
C SER A 44 -4.23 11.14 -16.69
N GLU A 45 -4.89 12.26 -16.39
CA GLU A 45 -4.35 13.33 -15.53
C GLU A 45 -4.61 13.10 -14.04
N LYS A 46 -5.38 12.07 -13.69
CA LYS A 46 -5.82 11.79 -12.32
C LYS A 46 -5.79 10.30 -12.02
N ILE A 47 -5.63 10.00 -10.74
CA ILE A 47 -5.94 8.69 -10.17
C ILE A 47 -7.13 8.81 -9.23
N SER A 48 -7.84 7.69 -9.05
CA SER A 48 -8.94 7.59 -8.11
C SER A 48 -8.86 6.28 -7.33
N VAL A 49 -9.26 6.33 -6.07
CA VAL A 49 -9.44 5.14 -5.23
C VAL A 49 -10.93 4.96 -4.99
N LEU A 50 -11.46 3.78 -5.32
CA LEU A 50 -12.87 3.47 -5.21
C LEU A 50 -13.11 2.32 -4.24
N LYS A 51 -14.29 2.31 -3.62
CA LYS A 51 -14.85 1.17 -2.88
C LYS A 51 -16.30 0.99 -3.29
N ASP A 52 -16.67 -0.24 -3.65
CA ASP A 52 -18.04 -0.57 -4.09
C ASP A 52 -18.52 0.40 -5.18
N GLU A 53 -17.68 0.62 -6.20
CA GLU A 53 -17.89 1.53 -7.35
C GLU A 53 -17.99 3.03 -7.00
N LYS A 54 -17.88 3.40 -5.72
CA LYS A 54 -17.90 4.80 -5.28
C LYS A 54 -16.49 5.33 -5.13
N ILE A 55 -16.22 6.50 -5.72
CA ILE A 55 -14.97 7.22 -5.53
C ILE A 55 -14.87 7.65 -4.06
N ILE A 56 -13.85 7.14 -3.38
CA ILE A 56 -13.52 7.48 -2.00
C ILE A 56 -12.66 8.73 -1.96
N ASN A 57 -11.67 8.79 -2.85
CA ASN A 57 -10.86 9.98 -3.05
C ASN A 57 -10.17 9.94 -4.43
N GLU A 58 -9.77 11.10 -4.93
CA GLU A 58 -9.01 11.26 -6.17
C GLU A 58 -7.94 12.34 -6.03
N THR A 59 -6.90 12.27 -6.86
CA THR A 59 -5.88 13.31 -6.95
C THR A 59 -5.35 13.43 -8.37
N SER A 60 -4.90 14.63 -8.73
CA SER A 60 -4.15 14.86 -9.95
C SER A 60 -2.75 14.26 -9.88
N ILE A 61 -2.23 13.91 -11.05
CA ILE A 61 -0.84 13.49 -11.27
C ILE A 61 -0.06 14.70 -11.74
N SER A 62 1.07 15.00 -11.09
CA SER A 62 1.93 16.10 -11.52
C SER A 62 2.57 15.84 -12.89
N GLU A 63 3.16 16.87 -13.49
CA GLU A 63 3.85 16.77 -14.79
C GLU A 63 4.98 15.73 -14.79
N ASN A 64 5.69 15.59 -13.67
CA ASN A 64 6.74 14.58 -13.50
C ASN A 64 6.20 13.18 -13.11
N GLY A 65 4.89 12.98 -13.17
CA GLY A 65 4.22 11.69 -12.94
C GLY A 65 4.01 11.33 -11.48
N ASN A 66 4.29 12.21 -10.52
CA ASN A 66 4.12 11.90 -9.11
C ASN A 66 2.69 12.21 -8.65
N PHE A 67 2.21 11.49 -7.63
CA PHE A 67 0.95 11.79 -6.98
C PHE A 67 1.00 11.46 -5.49
N TYR A 68 0.07 12.06 -4.74
CA TYR A 68 -0.14 11.79 -3.32
C TYR A 68 -1.62 11.89 -3.00
N LEU A 69 -2.17 10.87 -2.34
CA LEU A 69 -3.58 10.75 -1.97
C LEU A 69 -3.70 10.32 -0.52
N GLU A 70 -4.31 11.18 0.30
CA GLU A 70 -4.60 10.86 1.70
C GLU A 70 -5.94 10.15 1.85
N LEU A 71 -6.01 9.17 2.75
CA LEU A 71 -7.13 8.23 2.90
C LEU A 71 -7.58 8.13 4.36
N ASN A 72 -7.86 9.27 4.99
CA ASN A 72 -8.01 9.40 6.45
C ASN A 72 -9.21 8.70 7.10
N ASN A 73 -10.18 8.20 6.33
CA ASN A 73 -11.42 7.63 6.86
C ASN A 73 -11.83 6.34 6.15
N ILE A 74 -10.87 5.56 5.67
CA ILE A 74 -11.16 4.26 5.05
C ILE A 74 -11.55 3.20 6.08
N LYS A 75 -12.26 2.17 5.62
CA LYS A 75 -12.45 0.92 6.36
C LYS A 75 -11.53 -0.12 5.74
N ASP A 76 -10.91 -0.95 6.57
CA ASP A 76 -10.04 -2.02 6.07
C ASP A 76 -10.76 -2.89 5.03
N GLY A 77 -10.06 -3.27 3.97
CA GLY A 77 -10.60 -4.16 2.94
C GLY A 77 -10.08 -3.90 1.53
N LEU A 78 -10.83 -4.41 0.55
CA LEU A 78 -10.54 -4.32 -0.87
C LEU A 78 -11.04 -2.99 -1.46
N TYR A 79 -10.23 -2.41 -2.33
CA TYR A 79 -10.46 -1.16 -3.03
C TYR A 79 -10.00 -1.30 -4.48
N ASN A 80 -10.39 -0.35 -5.33
CA ASN A 80 -9.89 -0.21 -6.69
C ASN A 80 -8.97 1.01 -6.77
N PHE A 81 -7.74 0.81 -7.23
CA PHE A 81 -6.87 1.87 -7.72
C PHE A 81 -7.15 2.01 -9.22
N LYS A 82 -7.65 3.17 -9.61
CA LYS A 82 -8.09 3.44 -10.98
C LYS A 82 -7.28 4.57 -11.58
N HIS A 83 -6.71 4.30 -12.75
CA HIS A 83 -6.02 5.25 -13.59
C HIS A 83 -6.42 4.93 -15.03
N LEU A 84 -7.30 5.76 -15.59
CA LEU A 84 -8.07 5.43 -16.80
C LEU A 84 -7.17 5.06 -18.00
N PRO A 85 -7.56 4.08 -18.83
CA PRO A 85 -8.84 3.36 -18.78
C PRO A 85 -8.86 2.18 -17.79
N GLU A 86 -7.74 1.88 -17.14
CA GLU A 86 -7.53 0.66 -16.38
C GLU A 86 -7.71 0.86 -14.87
N PHE A 87 -7.83 -0.25 -14.16
CA PHE A 87 -7.88 -0.28 -12.71
C PHE A 87 -7.32 -1.61 -12.20
N GLN A 88 -6.83 -1.59 -10.96
CA GLN A 88 -6.39 -2.79 -10.26
C GLN A 88 -6.92 -2.79 -8.83
N TYR A 89 -7.21 -3.98 -8.32
CA TYR A 89 -7.55 -4.17 -6.92
C TYR A 89 -6.35 -3.96 -5.99
N LEU A 90 -6.60 -3.34 -4.85
CA LEU A 90 -5.63 -3.25 -3.74
C LEU A 90 -6.33 -3.38 -2.39
N ILE A 91 -5.63 -3.94 -1.42
CA ILE A 91 -6.05 -4.06 -0.03
C ILE A 91 -5.46 -2.87 0.75
N LEU A 92 -6.35 -2.09 1.37
CA LEU A 92 -5.99 -0.98 2.24
C LEU A 92 -6.43 -1.25 3.67
N VAL A 93 -5.53 -0.99 4.61
CA VAL A 93 -5.75 -1.06 6.06
C VAL A 93 -5.41 0.30 6.68
N LYS A 94 -6.12 0.70 7.75
CA LYS A 94 -5.80 1.93 8.49
C LYS A 94 -4.35 1.94 8.97
N GLY A 95 -3.60 2.98 8.57
CA GLY A 95 -2.17 3.12 8.82
C GLY A 95 -1.24 2.54 7.76
N ASP A 96 -1.77 2.03 6.65
CA ASP A 96 -0.96 1.69 5.48
C ASP A 96 -0.34 2.95 4.86
N SER A 97 0.93 2.85 4.49
CA SER A 97 1.68 3.89 3.81
C SER A 97 2.22 3.32 2.50
N LEU A 98 1.35 3.29 1.50
CA LEU A 98 1.64 2.65 0.22
C LEU A 98 2.27 3.63 -0.76
N VAL A 99 3.34 3.20 -1.41
CA VAL A 99 3.99 3.91 -2.50
C VAL A 99 4.04 2.98 -3.71
N LEU A 100 3.46 3.37 -4.84
CA LEU A 100 3.48 2.56 -6.06
C LEU A 100 4.33 3.16 -7.17
N ARG A 101 4.79 2.28 -8.08
CA ARG A 101 5.32 2.66 -9.38
C ARG A 101 4.50 1.94 -10.45
N LEU A 102 4.16 2.67 -11.50
CA LEU A 102 3.32 2.20 -12.60
C LEU A 102 3.83 2.75 -13.93
N ASN A 103 3.84 1.93 -14.98
CA ASN A 103 3.85 2.37 -16.37
C ASN A 103 2.44 2.14 -16.94
N ALA A 104 1.72 3.22 -17.24
CA ALA A 104 0.31 3.13 -17.61
C ALA A 104 0.06 2.53 -19.01
N LEU A 105 1.11 2.22 -19.79
CA LEU A 105 0.98 1.44 -21.02
C LEU A 105 1.13 -0.08 -20.79
N ASP A 106 1.68 -0.49 -19.65
CA ASP A 106 1.92 -1.90 -19.27
C ASP A 106 1.36 -2.08 -17.84
N PHE A 107 0.06 -1.83 -17.65
CA PHE A 107 -0.50 -1.40 -16.37
C PHE A 107 -0.29 -2.40 -15.22
N ASP A 108 -0.94 -3.54 -15.30
CA ASP A 108 -0.86 -4.68 -14.37
C ASP A 108 0.57 -5.24 -14.27
N GLU A 109 1.21 -5.45 -15.42
CA GLU A 109 2.56 -6.04 -15.51
C GLU A 109 3.67 -5.14 -14.92
N SER A 110 3.41 -3.85 -14.74
CA SER A 110 4.40 -2.89 -14.19
C SER A 110 4.03 -2.32 -12.82
N LEU A 111 2.84 -2.62 -12.30
CA LEU A 111 2.35 -2.08 -11.04
C LEU A 111 3.02 -2.79 -9.85
N VAL A 112 3.86 -2.06 -9.13
CA VAL A 112 4.55 -2.56 -7.92
C VAL A 112 4.31 -1.64 -6.73
N PHE A 113 4.09 -2.24 -5.56
CA PHE A 113 3.86 -1.53 -4.30
C PHE A 113 5.08 -1.62 -3.37
N ASN A 114 5.28 -0.55 -2.60
CA ASN A 114 6.27 -0.40 -1.55
C ASN A 114 5.64 0.25 -0.31
N GLY A 115 6.37 0.23 0.81
CA GLY A 115 5.92 0.84 2.07
C GLY A 115 5.04 -0.08 2.92
N ASN A 116 4.41 0.47 3.97
CA ASN A 116 3.63 -0.35 4.89
C ASN A 116 2.36 -0.85 4.20
N GLY A 117 2.18 -2.16 4.21
CA GLY A 117 1.07 -2.82 3.56
C GLY A 117 1.33 -3.25 2.11
N SER A 118 2.55 -3.11 1.59
CA SER A 118 2.86 -3.48 0.19
C SER A 118 2.86 -4.99 -0.03
N SER A 119 3.34 -5.80 0.91
CA SER A 119 3.50 -7.25 0.72
C SER A 119 2.21 -7.94 0.30
N LYS A 120 1.07 -7.61 0.92
CA LYS A 120 -0.24 -8.14 0.55
C LYS A 120 -0.72 -7.68 -0.83
N ASN A 121 -0.34 -6.48 -1.24
CA ASN A 121 -0.73 -5.92 -2.54
C ASN A 121 0.15 -6.47 -3.67
N ASN A 122 1.44 -6.67 -3.43
CA ASN A 122 2.32 -7.37 -4.37
C ASN A 122 1.90 -8.83 -4.52
N TYR A 123 1.57 -9.51 -3.42
CA TYR A 123 1.01 -10.86 -3.50
C TYR A 123 -0.30 -10.92 -4.30
N LEU A 124 -1.21 -9.96 -4.11
CA LEU A 124 -2.43 -9.86 -4.92
C LEU A 124 -2.12 -9.66 -6.41
N MET A 125 -1.06 -8.92 -6.74
CA MET A 125 -0.60 -8.77 -8.13
C MET A 125 -0.09 -10.09 -8.69
N ASP A 126 0.74 -10.83 -7.94
CA ASP A 126 1.25 -12.12 -8.37
C ASP A 126 0.12 -13.11 -8.65
N VAL A 127 -0.93 -13.11 -7.81
CA VAL A 127 -2.14 -13.92 -8.02
C VAL A 127 -2.86 -13.52 -9.30
N PHE A 128 -3.03 -12.22 -9.55
CA PHE A 128 -3.66 -11.69 -10.76
C PHE A 128 -2.90 -12.12 -12.03
N LEU A 129 -1.59 -11.88 -12.07
CA LEU A 129 -0.76 -12.22 -13.23
C LEU A 129 -0.68 -13.74 -13.48
N ASN A 130 -0.73 -14.55 -12.42
CA ASN A 130 -0.79 -16.01 -12.58
C ASN A 130 -2.15 -16.47 -13.12
N HIS A 131 -3.24 -15.85 -12.68
CA HIS A 131 -4.57 -16.13 -13.21
C HIS A 131 -4.68 -15.79 -14.70
N GLU A 132 -4.10 -14.67 -15.15
CA GLU A 132 -4.08 -14.32 -16.58
C GLU A 132 -3.29 -15.31 -17.43
N LYS A 133 -2.15 -15.80 -16.91
CA LYS A 133 -1.36 -16.85 -17.58
C LYS A 133 -2.14 -18.16 -17.69
N GLU A 134 -2.83 -18.54 -16.62
CA GLU A 134 -3.70 -19.71 -16.61
C GLU A 134 -4.84 -19.55 -17.61
N GLU A 135 -5.57 -18.43 -17.59
CA GLU A 135 -6.65 -18.14 -18.52
C GLU A 135 -6.17 -18.19 -19.98
N SER A 136 -5.02 -17.58 -20.27
CA SER A 136 -4.39 -17.63 -21.60
C SER A 136 -4.08 -19.08 -22.01
N PHE A 137 -3.49 -19.87 -21.11
CA PHE A 137 -3.21 -21.28 -21.35
C PHE A 137 -4.50 -22.08 -21.61
N LEU A 138 -5.55 -21.87 -20.84
CA LEU A 138 -6.85 -22.51 -21.03
C LEU A 138 -7.47 -22.14 -22.37
N ASN A 139 -7.48 -20.84 -22.71
CA ASN A 139 -8.03 -20.31 -23.95
C ASN A 139 -7.36 -20.91 -25.20
N LEU A 140 -6.04 -21.11 -25.16
CA LEU A 140 -5.30 -21.79 -26.24
C LEU A 140 -5.71 -23.25 -26.41
N ASN A 141 -6.10 -23.91 -25.32
CA ASN A 141 -6.43 -25.34 -25.30
C ASN A 141 -7.93 -25.64 -25.50
N LEU A 142 -8.82 -24.63 -25.52
CA LEU A 142 -10.27 -24.81 -25.74
C LEU A 142 -10.62 -25.53 -27.04
N LYS A 143 -9.77 -25.44 -28.08
CA LYS A 143 -9.99 -26.09 -29.39
C LYS A 143 -9.62 -27.58 -29.41
N GLN A 144 -9.05 -28.11 -28.33
CA GLN A 144 -8.69 -29.52 -28.24
C GLN A 144 -9.95 -30.40 -28.14
N ASN A 145 -9.80 -31.69 -28.45
CA ASN A 145 -10.88 -32.66 -28.20
C ASN A 145 -11.25 -32.65 -26.70
N PRO A 146 -12.55 -32.77 -26.34
CA PRO A 146 -13.02 -32.76 -24.96
C PRO A 146 -12.26 -33.67 -23.98
N ILE A 147 -11.80 -34.85 -24.42
CA ILE A 147 -11.02 -35.78 -23.59
C ILE A 147 -9.68 -35.15 -23.21
N LYS A 148 -8.95 -34.61 -24.20
CA LYS A 148 -7.65 -33.95 -23.97
C LYS A 148 -7.78 -32.66 -23.19
N PHE A 149 -8.83 -31.88 -23.46
CA PHE A 149 -9.10 -30.67 -22.69
C PHE A 149 -9.35 -31.01 -21.21
N ARG A 150 -10.14 -32.04 -20.93
CA ARG A 150 -10.38 -32.51 -19.56
C ARG A 150 -9.09 -32.93 -18.85
N GLU A 151 -8.22 -33.69 -19.52
CA GLU A 151 -6.91 -34.07 -18.95
C GLU A 151 -6.05 -32.85 -18.57
N ILE A 152 -6.12 -31.78 -19.37
CA ILE A 152 -5.38 -30.53 -19.11
C ILE A 152 -5.95 -29.77 -17.91
N ILE A 153 -7.27 -29.74 -17.73
CA ILE A 153 -7.93 -29.09 -16.57
C ILE A 153 -7.68 -29.86 -15.27
N ASP A 154 -7.66 -31.19 -15.34
CA ASP A 154 -7.55 -32.07 -14.16
C ASP A 154 -6.09 -32.27 -13.67
N SER A 155 -5.09 -31.63 -14.32
CA SER A 155 -3.65 -31.73 -14.00
C SER A 155 -3.17 -30.64 -13.05
#